data_AF-A0AAU3XLF0-F1
#
_entry.id   AF-A0AAU3XLF0-F1
#
_cell.length_a   1.000
_cell.length_b   1.000
_cell.length_c   1.000
_cell.angle_alpha   90.00
_cell.angle_beta   90.00
_cell.angle_gamma   90.00
#
_symmetry.space_group_name_H-M   'P 1'
#
loop_
_entity.id
_entity.type
_entity.pdbx_description
1 polymer ?
#
loop_
_entity_poly.entity_id
_entity_poly.type
_entity_poly.pdbx_seq_one_letter_code
_entity_poly.pdbx_strand_id
1 'polypeptide(L)'
;MTANTSRQNAAESAEGAQLFDRTTRDLPPGRHQFHKERMMAQIHETQADERAATKPAAPAKTRRFRLPRPAIALPALAAALAGVVVVGVAASGGGTGVEDGGLASGPALTTTVGTATTKGVPQLLDQIALTAAEGEHPAVKPGQYIYIESKTSSIFLKTVDDRTTLASHALHTRQVWESPDGTKGWLIDPAVNDSPEGETLSLPDEQGNTPQAYLNAPSYDYLAKLTTDPDALLAKIYKETEGAGNSPDQQAFTTIGDLLGESYPPAELSSALFKAAAKIPGVVVVDDAVDAAGRHGVAVARLDETSGQREEWIFDRKTHVYLGDRTVQVNRTTEEGGLIKPGTVVFTSAIMNRAIVDGIKQTPSQDG
;
A
#
# COMPACT_ATOMS: atom_id res chain seq x y z
N MET A 1 8.83 60.60 29.54
CA MET A 1 7.79 60.01 28.67
C MET A 1 8.14 58.55 28.44
N THR A 2 7.54 57.67 29.22
CA THR A 2 7.63 56.19 29.23
C THR A 2 6.82 55.75 30.47
N ALA A 3 6.17 54.60 30.56
CA ALA A 3 5.60 53.70 29.55
C ALA A 3 4.55 52.85 30.31
N ASN A 4 3.43 52.45 29.70
CA ASN A 4 2.54 51.49 30.35
C ASN A 4 1.63 50.74 29.36
N THR A 5 1.97 49.49 29.05
CA THR A 5 1.06 48.40 28.64
C THR A 5 1.84 47.09 28.61
N SER A 6 1.91 46.37 29.73
CA SER A 6 2.36 44.97 29.80
C SER A 6 1.68 44.27 30.98
N ARG A 7 0.49 43.68 30.77
CA ARG A 7 -0.14 42.79 31.78
C ARG A 7 -1.18 41.77 31.29
N GLN A 8 -1.53 41.73 29.99
CA GLN A 8 -2.54 40.77 29.48
C GLN A 8 -1.94 39.42 29.03
N ASN A 9 -0.71 39.38 28.53
CA ASN A 9 -0.12 38.16 27.93
C ASN A 9 0.34 37.07 28.93
N ALA A 10 0.08 37.23 30.24
CA ALA A 10 0.52 36.27 31.26
C ALA A 10 -0.57 35.26 31.68
N ALA A 11 -1.85 35.52 31.35
CA ALA A 11 -2.97 34.64 31.71
C ALA A 11 -3.27 33.61 30.61
N GLU A 12 -3.35 34.03 29.35
CA GLU A 12 -3.62 33.13 28.21
C GLU A 12 -2.52 32.06 28.03
N SER A 13 -1.27 32.38 28.37
CA SER A 13 -0.16 31.44 28.32
C SER A 13 -0.19 30.35 29.41
N ALA A 14 -1.13 30.41 30.36
CA ALA A 14 -1.32 29.42 31.41
C ALA A 14 -2.50 28.47 31.15
N GLU A 15 -3.54 28.90 30.42
CA GLU A 15 -4.64 28.02 30.01
C GLU A 15 -4.25 27.12 28.83
N GLY A 16 -3.43 27.61 27.89
CA GLY A 16 -2.91 26.79 26.79
C GLY A 16 -2.00 25.62 27.22
N ALA A 17 -1.51 25.63 28.47
CA ALA A 17 -0.61 24.62 29.02
C ALA A 17 -1.31 23.47 29.78
N GLN A 18 -2.65 23.49 29.92
CA GLN A 18 -3.40 22.47 30.68
C GLN A 18 -4.32 21.58 29.82
N LEU A 19 -4.28 21.71 28.49
CA LEU A 19 -5.06 20.87 27.55
C LEU A 19 -4.27 19.70 26.93
N PHE A 20 -2.99 19.54 27.27
CA PHE A 20 -2.11 18.48 26.75
C PHE A 20 -1.69 17.44 27.81
N ASP A 21 -2.54 17.18 28.81
CA ASP A 21 -2.31 16.09 29.78
C ASP A 21 -3.60 15.34 30.13
N ARG A 22 -4.18 14.69 29.10
CA ARG A 22 -5.19 13.62 29.26
C ARG A 22 -4.98 12.50 28.24
N THR A 23 -3.97 11.69 28.51
CA THR A 23 -3.90 10.27 28.10
C THR A 23 -4.30 9.97 26.65
N THR A 24 -3.41 10.28 25.70
CA THR A 24 -3.22 9.39 24.54
C THR A 24 -2.81 8.03 25.08
N ARG A 25 -3.79 7.13 25.18
CA ARG A 25 -3.57 5.73 25.52
C ARG A 25 -3.33 5.02 24.20
N ASP A 26 -2.09 4.63 23.93
CA ASP A 26 -1.76 3.92 22.69
C ASP A 26 -2.68 2.69 22.53
N LEU A 27 -3.33 2.63 21.37
CA LEU A 27 -4.20 1.52 20.96
C LEU A 27 -3.42 0.62 19.99
N PRO A 28 -3.52 -0.72 20.09
CA PRO A 28 -2.67 -1.61 19.30
C PRO A 28 -2.91 -1.54 17.78
N PRO A 29 -1.88 -1.74 16.92
CA PRO A 29 -1.90 -1.17 15.57
C PRO A 29 -2.53 -2.02 14.47
N GLY A 30 -2.52 -3.36 14.59
CA GLY A 30 -2.43 -4.27 13.44
C GLY A 30 -3.48 -4.22 12.32
N ARG A 31 -4.74 -3.83 12.60
CA ARG A 31 -5.79 -3.71 11.55
C ARG A 31 -5.95 -2.30 11.01
N HIS A 32 -5.72 -1.31 11.86
CA HIS A 32 -5.63 0.05 11.39
C HIS A 32 -4.40 0.19 10.48
N GLN A 33 -3.31 -0.55 10.69
CA GLN A 33 -2.03 -0.34 10.01
C GLN A 33 -2.09 -0.37 8.47
N PHE A 34 -2.71 -1.35 7.81
CA PHE A 34 -2.77 -1.36 6.33
C PHE A 34 -3.54 -0.16 5.77
N HIS A 35 -4.71 0.14 6.35
CA HIS A 35 -5.50 1.30 5.95
C HIS A 35 -4.84 2.62 6.38
N LYS A 36 -4.09 2.63 7.49
CA LYS A 36 -3.31 3.75 8.05
C LYS A 36 -2.03 3.99 7.26
N GLU A 37 -1.36 3.00 6.67
CA GLU A 37 -0.20 3.25 5.81
C GLU A 37 -0.66 3.96 4.54
N ARG A 38 -1.76 3.50 3.93
CA ARG A 38 -2.40 4.17 2.79
C ARG A 38 -3.05 5.52 3.15
N MET A 39 -3.67 5.64 4.32
CA MET A 39 -4.26 6.90 4.79
C MET A 39 -3.20 7.90 5.30
N MET A 40 -2.08 7.44 5.87
CA MET A 40 -0.95 8.31 6.23
C MET A 40 -0.22 8.82 4.99
N ALA A 41 -0.18 8.07 3.88
CA ALA A 41 0.22 8.62 2.59
C ALA A 41 -0.70 9.81 2.20
N GLN A 42 -2.02 9.61 2.22
CA GLN A 42 -3.03 10.65 1.90
C GLN A 42 -3.03 11.86 2.88
N ILE A 43 -2.73 11.64 4.16
CA ILE A 43 -2.65 12.71 5.18
C ILE A 43 -1.40 13.58 4.96
N HIS A 44 -0.27 12.99 4.56
CA HIS A 44 0.92 13.78 4.20
C HIS A 44 0.72 14.59 2.92
N GLU A 45 0.01 14.06 1.91
CA GLU A 45 -0.48 14.79 0.73
C GLU A 45 -1.28 16.04 1.15
N THR A 46 -2.34 15.84 1.95
CA THR A 46 -3.25 16.92 2.36
C THR A 46 -2.53 18.04 3.14
N GLN A 47 -1.64 17.68 4.07
CA GLN A 47 -0.88 18.67 4.85
C GLN A 47 0.20 19.41 4.04
N ALA A 48 0.70 18.82 2.93
CA ALA A 48 1.61 19.50 2.02
C ALA A 48 0.88 20.60 1.23
N ASP A 49 -0.33 20.33 0.77
CA ASP A 49 -1.17 21.28 0.02
C ASP A 49 -1.66 22.45 0.87
N GLU A 50 -2.11 22.22 2.11
CA GLU A 50 -2.47 23.32 3.02
C GLU A 50 -1.29 24.27 3.31
N ARG A 51 -0.06 23.72 3.37
CA ARG A 51 1.19 24.49 3.53
C ARG A 51 1.68 25.15 2.24
N ALA A 52 1.22 24.69 1.07
CA ALA A 52 1.44 25.35 -0.20
C ALA A 52 0.47 26.53 -0.41
N ALA A 53 -0.80 26.33 -0.07
CA ALA A 53 -1.87 27.33 -0.20
C ALA A 53 -1.70 28.55 0.72
N THR A 54 -0.96 28.42 1.83
CA THR A 54 -0.76 29.48 2.84
C THR A 54 0.48 30.37 2.62
N LYS A 55 1.24 30.20 1.53
CA LYS A 55 2.40 31.07 1.21
C LYS A 55 1.99 32.29 0.35
N PRO A 56 2.27 33.53 0.77
CA PRO A 56 2.05 34.71 -0.07
C PRO A 56 2.95 34.68 -1.31
N ALA A 57 2.36 34.82 -2.50
CA ALA A 57 3.10 34.85 -3.76
C ALA A 57 4.02 36.08 -3.86
N ALA A 58 5.34 35.84 -3.90
CA ALA A 58 6.34 36.88 -4.13
C ALA A 58 6.55 37.15 -5.63
N PRO A 59 6.74 38.40 -6.07
CA PRO A 59 6.70 38.76 -7.49
C PRO A 59 7.95 38.30 -8.27
N ALA A 60 7.73 37.80 -9.49
CA ALA A 60 8.77 37.29 -10.37
C ALA A 60 9.78 38.38 -10.81
N LYS A 61 11.08 38.14 -10.58
CA LYS A 61 12.17 38.97 -11.11
C LYS A 61 12.71 38.38 -12.41
N THR A 62 12.50 39.08 -13.52
CA THR A 62 13.03 38.72 -14.85
C THR A 62 14.56 38.65 -14.86
N ARG A 63 15.14 37.47 -15.10
CA ARG A 63 16.59 37.30 -15.27
C ARG A 63 16.96 37.19 -16.75
N ARG A 64 17.75 38.15 -17.24
CA ARG A 64 18.20 38.20 -18.64
C ARG A 64 19.35 37.21 -18.87
N PHE A 65 19.20 36.27 -19.79
CA PHE A 65 20.28 35.38 -20.21
C PHE A 65 21.28 36.10 -21.13
N ARG A 66 22.58 35.81 -20.96
CA ARG A 66 23.65 36.15 -21.93
C ARG A 66 24.27 34.86 -22.45
N LEU A 67 24.49 34.80 -23.76
CA LEU A 67 25.17 33.70 -24.46
C LEU A 67 26.70 33.85 -24.38
N PRO A 68 27.42 32.72 -24.43
CA PRO A 68 28.67 32.64 -25.18
C PRO A 68 28.63 31.54 -26.28
N ARG A 69 29.45 31.72 -27.32
CA ARG A 69 29.79 30.76 -28.39
C ARG A 69 31.33 30.86 -28.63
N PRO A 70 31.97 30.01 -29.44
CA PRO A 70 32.24 28.58 -29.19
C PRO A 70 33.73 28.21 -29.42
N ALA A 71 34.14 26.95 -29.17
CA ALA A 71 35.45 26.41 -29.60
C ALA A 71 35.40 24.87 -29.85
N ILE A 72 36.41 24.34 -30.54
CA ILE A 72 36.38 23.19 -31.49
C ILE A 72 37.74 22.43 -31.40
N ALA A 73 37.93 21.10 -31.53
CA ALA A 73 37.09 19.95 -31.94
C ALA A 73 37.63 18.56 -31.49
N LEU A 74 36.72 17.58 -31.32
CA LEU A 74 36.85 16.14 -31.72
C LEU A 74 37.98 15.27 -31.06
N PRO A 75 38.11 13.94 -31.38
CA PRO A 75 37.21 12.88 -30.90
C PRO A 75 37.94 11.60 -30.38
N ALA A 76 37.31 10.74 -29.55
CA ALA A 76 37.84 9.39 -29.29
C ALA A 76 36.80 8.34 -28.82
N LEU A 77 36.76 7.24 -29.59
CA LEU A 77 36.39 5.84 -29.30
C LEU A 77 35.16 5.45 -28.46
N ALA A 78 34.46 4.44 -28.97
CA ALA A 78 33.38 3.72 -28.31
C ALA A 78 33.87 2.56 -27.42
N ALA A 79 33.10 2.24 -26.39
CA ALA A 79 33.04 0.90 -25.80
C ALA A 79 31.61 0.65 -25.32
N ALA A 80 30.89 -0.26 -25.99
CA ALA A 80 29.62 -0.76 -25.50
C ALA A 80 29.90 -1.87 -24.47
N LEU A 81 29.41 -1.70 -23.24
CA LEU A 81 29.35 -2.76 -22.25
C LEU A 81 27.92 -2.90 -21.75
N ALA A 82 27.25 -3.95 -22.22
CA ALA A 82 26.01 -4.43 -21.62
C ALA A 82 26.34 -5.04 -20.25
N GLY A 83 26.08 -4.29 -19.19
CA GLY A 83 26.23 -4.75 -17.81
C GLY A 83 24.90 -5.24 -17.26
N VAL A 84 24.60 -6.54 -17.42
CA VAL A 84 23.54 -7.18 -16.63
C VAL A 84 24.05 -7.29 -15.19
N VAL A 85 23.42 -6.59 -14.26
CA VAL A 85 23.69 -6.75 -12.82
C VAL A 85 22.58 -7.61 -12.21
N VAL A 86 22.81 -8.92 -12.18
CA VAL A 86 22.09 -9.82 -11.27
C VAL A 86 22.70 -9.60 -9.88
N VAL A 87 21.93 -9.00 -8.96
CA VAL A 87 22.30 -9.04 -7.53
C VAL A 87 21.76 -10.34 -6.94
N GLY A 88 22.61 -11.36 -6.91
CA GLY A 88 22.34 -12.56 -6.12
C GLY A 88 22.42 -12.24 -4.62
N VAL A 89 21.43 -12.69 -3.85
CA VAL A 89 21.44 -12.55 -2.39
C VAL A 89 22.53 -13.44 -1.80
N ALA A 90 23.65 -12.84 -1.39
CA ALA A 90 24.69 -13.52 -0.63
C ALA A 90 24.32 -13.50 0.85
N ALA A 91 23.89 -14.64 1.38
CA ALA A 91 23.76 -14.83 2.82
C ALA A 91 25.16 -15.08 3.42
N SER A 92 25.67 -14.12 4.19
CA SER A 92 26.86 -14.28 5.03
C SER A 92 26.56 -13.75 6.43
N GLY A 93 26.43 -14.66 7.40
CA GLY A 93 26.10 -14.29 8.79
C GLY A 93 27.31 -13.90 9.64
N GLY A 94 27.04 -13.47 10.87
CA GLY A 94 28.04 -13.32 11.94
C GLY A 94 28.44 -11.88 12.25
N GLY A 95 27.63 -11.18 13.06
CA GLY A 95 27.97 -9.88 13.64
C GLY A 95 27.06 -9.58 14.83
N THR A 96 27.63 -9.57 16.03
CA THR A 96 26.90 -9.36 17.30
C THR A 96 26.67 -7.88 17.59
N GLY A 97 25.44 -7.45 17.86
CA GLY A 97 25.18 -6.13 18.44
C GLY A 97 23.73 -5.66 18.34
N VAL A 98 23.01 -5.75 19.47
CA VAL A 98 21.71 -5.11 19.80
C VAL A 98 20.53 -5.46 18.88
N GLU A 99 19.51 -6.08 19.48
CA GLU A 99 18.20 -6.29 18.86
C GLU A 99 17.47 -4.95 18.74
N ASP A 100 17.40 -4.43 17.51
CA ASP A 100 16.58 -3.26 17.14
C ASP A 100 15.57 -3.77 16.09
N GLY A 101 14.27 -3.69 16.40
CA GLY A 101 13.23 -4.48 15.73
C GLY A 101 13.06 -4.14 14.24
N GLY A 102 13.23 -5.13 13.36
CA GLY A 102 12.75 -5.17 11.96
C GLY A 102 13.26 -4.12 10.95
N LEU A 103 13.84 -3.01 11.41
CA LEU A 103 14.14 -1.83 10.60
C LEU A 103 15.46 -1.97 9.82
N ALA A 104 15.37 -2.62 8.66
CA ALA A 104 16.46 -2.53 7.68
C ALA A 104 16.65 -1.07 7.23
N SER A 105 17.82 -0.50 7.54
CA SER A 105 18.29 0.78 6.97
C SER A 105 18.77 0.60 5.51
N GLY A 106 18.11 -0.30 4.77
CA GLY A 106 18.49 -0.75 3.44
C GLY A 106 17.95 0.16 2.32
N PRO A 107 18.51 0.04 1.10
CA PRO A 107 17.96 0.74 -0.05
C PRO A 107 16.57 0.18 -0.40
N ALA A 108 15.64 1.07 -0.73
CA ALA A 108 14.30 0.70 -1.19
C ALA A 108 14.36 -0.28 -2.39
N LEU A 109 13.38 -1.19 -2.45
CA LEU A 109 13.22 -2.11 -3.56
C LEU A 109 13.03 -1.33 -4.88
N THR A 110 13.61 -1.85 -5.96
CA THR A 110 13.51 -1.24 -7.29
C THR A 110 13.18 -2.27 -8.36
N THR A 111 12.50 -1.83 -9.41
CA THR A 111 12.13 -2.67 -10.56
C THR A 111 12.24 -1.86 -11.85
N THR A 112 12.31 -2.56 -12.98
CA THR A 112 12.13 -1.90 -14.28
C THR A 112 10.65 -1.64 -14.47
N VAL A 113 10.26 -0.40 -14.74
CA VAL A 113 8.86 -0.05 -15.00
C VAL A 113 8.40 -0.81 -16.25
N GLY A 114 7.51 -1.78 -16.05
CA GLY A 114 6.97 -2.60 -17.14
C GLY A 114 6.18 -1.75 -18.15
N THR A 115 6.22 -2.14 -19.41
CA THR A 115 5.41 -1.51 -20.46
C THR A 115 3.94 -1.82 -20.21
N ALA A 116 3.11 -0.78 -20.15
CA ALA A 116 1.68 -0.90 -19.97
C ALA A 116 0.93 -0.75 -21.30
N THR A 117 -0.18 -1.46 -21.47
CA THR A 117 -1.01 -1.43 -22.68
C THR A 117 -2.49 -1.60 -22.37
N THR A 118 -3.35 -0.90 -23.11
CA THR A 118 -4.81 -1.13 -23.08
C THR A 118 -5.24 -2.32 -23.94
N LYS A 119 -4.37 -2.82 -24.82
CA LYS A 119 -4.64 -3.97 -25.69
C LYS A 119 -4.66 -5.24 -24.84
N GLY A 120 -5.78 -5.95 -24.85
CA GLY A 120 -5.93 -7.22 -24.13
C GLY A 120 -6.56 -7.10 -22.74
N VAL A 121 -6.81 -5.88 -22.23
CA VAL A 121 -7.39 -5.67 -20.89
C VAL A 121 -8.70 -6.44 -20.69
N PRO A 122 -9.71 -6.37 -21.58
CA PRO A 122 -10.96 -7.11 -21.38
C PRO A 122 -10.74 -8.63 -21.40
N GLN A 123 -9.91 -9.12 -22.33
CA GLN A 123 -9.65 -10.55 -22.47
C GLN A 123 -8.95 -11.13 -21.25
N LEU A 124 -7.94 -10.42 -20.70
CA LEU A 124 -7.24 -10.86 -19.49
C LEU A 124 -8.17 -10.84 -18.27
N LEU A 125 -8.97 -9.78 -18.09
CA LEU A 125 -9.89 -9.68 -16.97
C LEU A 125 -11.04 -10.68 -17.06
N ASP A 126 -11.55 -11.00 -18.25
CA ASP A 126 -12.51 -12.08 -18.46
C ASP A 126 -11.90 -13.45 -18.09
N GLN A 127 -10.64 -13.71 -18.44
CA GLN A 127 -9.92 -14.93 -18.08
C GLN A 127 -9.69 -15.06 -16.57
N ILE A 128 -9.21 -13.99 -15.92
CA ILE A 128 -9.05 -13.92 -14.46
C ILE A 128 -10.40 -14.12 -13.76
N ALA A 129 -11.46 -13.45 -14.24
CA ALA A 129 -12.79 -13.55 -13.67
C ALA A 129 -13.41 -14.95 -13.84
N LEU A 130 -13.05 -15.69 -14.89
CA LEU A 130 -13.45 -17.09 -15.06
C LEU A 130 -12.70 -18.00 -14.08
N THR A 131 -11.36 -17.92 -14.03
CA THR A 131 -10.55 -18.65 -13.04
C THR A 131 -11.05 -18.41 -11.61
N ALA A 132 -11.36 -17.16 -11.27
CA ALA A 132 -11.86 -16.79 -9.93
C ALA A 132 -13.25 -17.37 -9.60
N ALA A 133 -14.08 -17.65 -10.62
CA ALA A 133 -15.37 -18.32 -10.45
C ALA A 133 -15.25 -19.85 -10.37
N GLU A 134 -14.22 -20.43 -10.99
CA GLU A 134 -13.94 -21.87 -10.99
C GLU A 134 -13.08 -22.35 -9.80
N GLY A 135 -12.44 -21.43 -9.07
CA GLY A 135 -11.58 -21.72 -7.93
C GLY A 135 -12.32 -22.25 -6.70
N GLU A 136 -11.69 -23.17 -5.96
CA GLU A 136 -12.22 -23.69 -4.69
C GLU A 136 -12.13 -22.62 -3.58
N HIS A 137 -13.21 -21.88 -3.37
CA HIS A 137 -13.40 -20.96 -2.24
C HIS A 137 -14.42 -21.55 -1.25
N PRO A 138 -14.05 -22.53 -0.41
CA PRO A 138 -14.94 -23.09 0.60
C PRO A 138 -15.56 -22.02 1.49
N ALA A 139 -16.83 -22.21 1.87
CA ALA A 139 -17.50 -21.28 2.78
C ALA A 139 -16.98 -21.42 4.21
N VAL A 140 -16.59 -20.30 4.82
CA VAL A 140 -16.09 -20.26 6.21
C VAL A 140 -17.24 -20.48 7.19
N LYS A 141 -17.10 -21.43 8.11
CA LYS A 141 -18.15 -21.78 9.08
C LYS A 141 -17.98 -21.01 10.40
N PRO A 142 -19.04 -20.83 11.19
CA PRO A 142 -18.93 -20.29 12.54
C PRO A 142 -17.91 -21.07 13.39
N GLY A 143 -16.98 -20.35 14.02
CA GLY A 143 -15.90 -20.92 14.82
C GLY A 143 -14.59 -21.19 14.07
N GLN A 144 -14.61 -21.18 12.74
CA GLN A 144 -13.39 -21.20 11.91
C GLN A 144 -12.83 -19.78 11.70
N TYR A 145 -11.62 -19.70 11.15
CA TYR A 145 -10.91 -18.47 10.84
C TYR A 145 -10.34 -18.55 9.42
N ILE A 146 -10.34 -17.41 8.74
CA ILE A 146 -9.55 -17.19 7.52
C ILE A 146 -8.10 -16.97 7.96
N TYR A 147 -7.19 -17.77 7.42
CA TYR A 147 -5.75 -17.57 7.51
C TYR A 147 -5.23 -17.02 6.18
N ILE A 148 -4.46 -15.94 6.24
CA ILE A 148 -3.70 -15.43 5.08
C ILE A 148 -2.24 -15.27 5.50
N GLU A 149 -1.34 -15.83 4.70
CA GLU A 149 0.10 -15.65 4.80
C GLU A 149 0.59 -14.90 3.57
N SER A 150 1.33 -13.81 3.79
CA SER A 150 1.95 -13.02 2.74
C SER A 150 3.43 -12.79 3.00
N LYS A 151 4.19 -12.52 1.95
CA LYS A 151 5.46 -11.81 2.05
C LYS A 151 5.23 -10.37 1.67
N THR A 152 5.69 -9.42 2.49
CA THR A 152 5.43 -8.00 2.27
C THR A 152 6.63 -7.10 2.57
N SER A 153 6.66 -5.93 1.95
CA SER A 153 7.63 -4.85 2.19
C SER A 153 7.02 -3.53 1.71
N SER A 154 7.15 -2.49 2.54
CA SER A 154 6.76 -1.11 2.23
C SER A 154 7.94 -0.15 2.45
N ILE A 155 7.93 0.97 1.73
CA ILE A 155 8.83 2.10 1.96
C ILE A 155 8.17 3.14 2.87
N PHE A 156 8.98 3.87 3.63
CA PHE A 156 8.52 4.99 4.45
C PHE A 156 9.62 6.06 4.57
N LEU A 157 9.22 7.29 4.87
CA LEU A 157 10.16 8.35 5.19
C LEU A 157 10.63 8.25 6.64
N LYS A 158 11.95 8.18 6.84
CA LYS A 158 12.59 8.27 8.16
C LYS A 158 13.31 9.61 8.28
N THR A 159 12.96 10.42 9.28
CA THR A 159 13.68 11.67 9.59
C THR A 159 14.53 11.50 10.84
N VAL A 160 15.82 11.75 10.73
CA VAL A 160 16.79 11.72 11.85
C VAL A 160 17.72 12.93 11.70
N ASP A 161 17.91 13.70 12.78
CA ASP A 161 18.75 14.91 12.81
C ASP A 161 18.47 15.88 11.64
N ASP A 162 17.20 16.30 11.49
CA ASP A 162 16.68 17.15 10.42
C ASP A 162 16.92 16.65 8.97
N ARG A 163 17.31 15.38 8.80
CA ARG A 163 17.48 14.74 7.49
C ARG A 163 16.43 13.66 7.27
N THR A 164 15.56 13.90 6.31
CA THR A 164 14.61 12.91 5.81
C THR A 164 15.27 12.03 4.75
N THR A 165 15.16 10.72 4.94
CA THR A 165 15.68 9.68 4.04
C THR A 165 14.59 8.65 3.77
N LEU A 166 14.62 8.05 2.57
CA LEU A 166 13.77 6.91 2.29
C LEU A 166 14.32 5.65 2.97
N ALA A 167 13.46 4.94 3.70
CA ALA A 167 13.73 3.67 4.35
C ALA A 167 12.68 2.64 3.91
N SER A 168 12.86 1.37 4.29
CA SER A 168 11.92 0.30 3.96
C SER A 168 12.00 -0.83 4.98
N HIS A 169 10.88 -1.48 5.27
CA HIS A 169 10.92 -2.75 5.99
C HIS A 169 11.61 -3.81 5.14
N ALA A 170 12.47 -4.64 5.76
CA ALA A 170 12.99 -5.82 5.08
C ALA A 170 11.82 -6.68 4.59
N LEU A 171 11.97 -7.39 3.47
CA LEU A 171 10.97 -8.34 3.01
C LEU A 171 10.75 -9.41 4.10
N HIS A 172 9.57 -9.43 4.70
CA HIS A 172 9.23 -10.27 5.83
C HIS A 172 7.96 -11.09 5.55
N THR A 173 7.75 -12.15 6.31
CA THR A 173 6.48 -12.87 6.33
C THR A 173 5.52 -12.16 7.27
N ARG A 174 4.27 -12.04 6.84
CA ARG A 174 3.14 -11.53 7.59
C ARG A 174 2.03 -12.58 7.62
N GLN A 175 1.39 -12.77 8.77
CA GLN A 175 0.32 -13.76 8.96
C GLN A 175 -0.87 -13.13 9.68
N VAL A 176 -2.06 -13.29 9.13
CA VAL A 176 -3.31 -12.82 9.75
C VAL A 176 -4.32 -13.96 9.89
N TRP A 177 -5.06 -13.92 10.99
CA TRP A 177 -6.23 -14.76 11.26
C TRP A 177 -7.44 -13.88 11.49
N GLU A 178 -8.57 -14.15 10.82
CA GLU A 178 -9.80 -13.37 10.97
C GLU A 178 -11.03 -14.28 11.10
N SER A 179 -11.95 -13.98 12.03
CA SER A 179 -13.25 -14.65 12.09
C SER A 179 -14.19 -14.16 10.98
N PRO A 180 -15.20 -14.96 10.57
CA PRO A 180 -16.10 -14.60 9.46
C PRO A 180 -16.83 -13.27 9.65
N ASP A 181 -17.24 -12.98 10.89
CA ASP A 181 -17.91 -11.74 11.29
C ASP A 181 -16.95 -10.54 11.40
N GLY A 182 -15.63 -10.78 11.39
CA GLY A 182 -14.59 -9.78 11.59
C GLY A 182 -14.32 -9.40 13.05
N THR A 183 -15.05 -9.95 14.03
CA THR A 183 -14.97 -9.50 15.44
C THR A 183 -13.76 -10.04 16.20
N LYS A 184 -13.11 -11.08 15.68
CA LYS A 184 -11.89 -11.66 16.23
C LYS A 184 -10.80 -11.70 15.16
N GLY A 185 -9.58 -11.50 15.60
CA GLY A 185 -8.42 -11.78 14.78
C GLY A 185 -7.10 -11.70 15.53
N TRP A 186 -6.04 -12.10 14.82
CA TRP A 186 -4.65 -12.09 15.29
C TRP A 186 -3.74 -11.69 14.14
N LEU A 187 -2.68 -10.94 14.44
CA LEU A 187 -1.63 -10.56 13.51
C LEU A 187 -0.28 -11.03 14.01
N ILE A 188 0.55 -11.57 13.12
CA ILE A 188 2.00 -11.69 13.32
C ILE A 188 2.67 -10.96 12.15
N ASP A 189 3.31 -9.83 12.46
CA ASP A 189 3.92 -8.94 11.48
C ASP A 189 5.15 -8.24 12.10
N PRO A 190 6.38 -8.65 11.75
CA PRO A 190 7.61 -8.05 12.26
C PRO A 190 7.86 -6.59 11.87
N ALA A 191 7.05 -5.97 11.00
CA ALA A 191 7.13 -4.55 10.72
C ALA A 191 6.41 -3.70 11.78
N VAL A 192 5.46 -4.28 12.52
CA VAL A 192 4.52 -3.54 13.39
C VAL A 192 4.36 -4.16 14.79
N ASN A 193 4.81 -5.39 14.99
CA ASN A 193 4.78 -6.07 16.29
C ASN A 193 6.19 -6.09 16.93
N ASP A 194 6.29 -5.56 18.16
CA ASP A 194 7.52 -5.62 18.97
C ASP A 194 7.87 -7.05 19.43
N SER A 195 6.91 -8.00 19.35
CA SER A 195 7.02 -9.37 19.83
C SER A 195 6.69 -10.37 18.72
N PRO A 196 7.48 -11.45 18.56
CA PRO A 196 7.28 -12.47 17.51
C PRO A 196 6.03 -13.32 17.71
N GLU A 197 5.42 -13.29 18.91
CA GLU A 197 4.13 -13.92 19.19
C GLU A 197 2.94 -13.19 18.51
N GLY A 198 3.16 -11.94 18.08
CA GLY A 198 2.16 -11.09 17.45
C GLY A 198 1.13 -10.53 18.43
N GLU A 199 0.04 -9.97 17.89
CA GLU A 199 -0.98 -9.25 18.66
C GLU A 199 -2.42 -9.62 18.31
N THR A 200 -3.35 -9.24 19.20
CA THR A 200 -4.79 -9.41 18.96
C THR A 200 -5.36 -8.27 18.13
N LEU A 201 -6.10 -8.62 17.08
CA LEU A 201 -6.94 -7.71 16.29
C LEU A 201 -8.38 -7.64 16.84
N SER A 202 -8.66 -8.37 17.92
CA SER A 202 -9.97 -8.51 18.55
C SER A 202 -10.25 -7.33 19.51
N LEU A 203 -10.25 -6.11 18.97
CA LEU A 203 -10.39 -4.87 19.71
C LEU A 203 -11.75 -4.21 19.43
N PRO A 204 -12.33 -3.47 20.40
CA PRO A 204 -13.48 -2.62 20.13
C PRO A 204 -13.09 -1.42 19.26
N ASP A 205 -14.10 -0.71 18.73
CA ASP A 205 -13.90 0.60 18.11
C ASP A 205 -13.48 1.68 19.13
N GLU A 206 -13.17 2.88 18.65
CA GLU A 206 -12.78 4.04 19.47
C GLU A 206 -13.83 4.43 20.54
N GLN A 207 -15.09 4.03 20.37
CA GLN A 207 -16.19 4.28 21.29
C GLN A 207 -16.50 3.08 22.21
N GLY A 208 -15.76 1.98 22.08
CA GLY A 208 -15.90 0.78 22.90
C GLY A 208 -16.91 -0.27 22.37
N ASN A 209 -17.47 -0.09 21.16
CA ASN A 209 -18.41 -1.05 20.58
C ASN A 209 -17.71 -2.15 19.78
N THR A 210 -18.46 -3.18 19.40
CA THR A 210 -18.00 -4.16 18.40
C THR A 210 -17.85 -3.47 17.03
N PRO A 211 -16.68 -3.54 16.38
CA PRO A 211 -16.47 -2.95 15.05
C PRO A 211 -17.46 -3.51 14.03
N GLN A 212 -17.93 -2.64 13.12
CA GLN A 212 -18.76 -3.05 11.98
C GLN A 212 -17.94 -3.08 10.71
N ALA A 213 -18.08 -4.16 9.93
CA ALA A 213 -17.40 -4.30 8.65
C ALA A 213 -18.02 -3.41 7.54
N TYR A 214 -17.16 -2.88 6.68
CA TYR A 214 -17.51 -1.99 5.55
C TYR A 214 -16.48 -2.16 4.42
N LEU A 215 -16.65 -1.48 3.27
CA LEU A 215 -15.81 -1.72 2.08
C LEU A 215 -14.30 -1.65 2.34
N ASN A 216 -13.81 -0.70 3.15
CA ASN A 216 -12.38 -0.52 3.39
C ASN A 216 -11.86 -1.27 4.65
N ALA A 217 -12.75 -1.96 5.38
CA ALA A 217 -12.40 -2.90 6.44
C ALA A 217 -13.43 -4.05 6.41
N PRO A 218 -13.38 -4.91 5.38
CA PRO A 218 -14.38 -5.94 5.15
C PRO A 218 -14.20 -7.10 6.13
N SER A 219 -15.28 -7.80 6.44
CA SER A 219 -15.26 -9.16 6.97
C SER A 219 -15.83 -10.13 5.94
N TYR A 220 -15.56 -11.42 6.08
CA TYR A 220 -16.14 -12.43 5.18
C TYR A 220 -17.66 -12.36 5.10
N ASP A 221 -18.33 -12.21 6.25
CA ASP A 221 -19.77 -12.07 6.35
C ASP A 221 -20.30 -10.78 5.71
N TYR A 222 -19.47 -9.75 5.58
CA TYR A 222 -19.78 -8.54 4.82
C TYR A 222 -19.62 -8.79 3.32
N LEU A 223 -18.49 -9.38 2.89
CA LEU A 223 -18.21 -9.74 1.50
C LEU A 223 -19.30 -10.66 0.93
N ALA A 224 -19.69 -11.70 1.68
CA ALA A 224 -20.74 -12.64 1.29
C ALA A 224 -22.15 -12.02 1.14
N LYS A 225 -22.33 -10.75 1.51
CA LYS A 225 -23.58 -9.97 1.34
C LYS A 225 -23.46 -8.90 0.25
N LEU A 226 -22.29 -8.71 -0.36
CA LEU A 226 -22.12 -7.81 -1.49
C LEU A 226 -22.81 -8.35 -2.74
N THR A 227 -23.21 -7.46 -3.65
CA THR A 227 -23.78 -7.86 -4.93
C THR A 227 -22.69 -8.45 -5.84
N THR A 228 -23.04 -9.52 -6.55
CA THR A 228 -22.20 -10.14 -7.58
C THR A 228 -22.51 -9.62 -8.99
N ASP A 229 -23.42 -8.64 -9.12
CA ASP A 229 -23.59 -7.87 -10.36
C ASP A 229 -22.46 -6.83 -10.50
N PRO A 230 -21.63 -6.86 -11.56
CA PRO A 230 -20.46 -5.99 -11.63
C PRO A 230 -20.77 -4.50 -11.79
N ASP A 231 -21.91 -4.13 -12.38
CA ASP A 231 -22.30 -2.72 -12.53
C ASP A 231 -22.81 -2.15 -11.20
N ALA A 232 -23.67 -2.89 -10.50
CA ALA A 232 -24.15 -2.51 -9.18
C ALA A 232 -23.04 -2.51 -8.12
N LEU A 233 -22.08 -3.44 -8.21
CA LEU A 233 -20.92 -3.50 -7.33
C LEU A 233 -20.02 -2.28 -7.54
N LEU A 234 -19.69 -1.96 -8.78
CA LEU A 234 -18.86 -0.80 -9.11
C LEU A 234 -19.55 0.52 -8.71
N ALA A 235 -20.85 0.66 -8.98
CA ALA A 235 -21.64 1.83 -8.57
C ALA A 235 -21.71 1.98 -7.03
N LYS A 236 -21.79 0.87 -6.28
CA LYS A 236 -21.71 0.89 -4.82
C LYS A 236 -20.32 1.36 -4.35
N ILE A 237 -19.24 0.86 -4.96
CA ILE A 237 -17.87 1.26 -4.61
C ILE A 237 -17.69 2.77 -4.82
N TYR A 238 -17.96 3.31 -6.03
CA TYR A 238 -17.84 4.75 -6.30
C TYR A 238 -18.65 5.63 -5.35
N LYS A 239 -19.83 5.16 -4.90
CA LYS A 239 -20.70 5.90 -3.98
C LYS A 239 -20.13 5.91 -2.55
N GLU A 240 -19.60 4.78 -2.07
CA GLU A 240 -19.09 4.66 -0.70
C GLU A 240 -17.64 5.14 -0.55
N THR A 241 -16.94 5.38 -1.66
CA THR A 241 -15.62 6.02 -1.69
C THR A 241 -15.65 7.46 -2.22
N GLU A 242 -16.83 8.09 -2.33
CA GLU A 242 -16.98 9.46 -2.80
C GLU A 242 -16.14 10.44 -1.94
N GLY A 243 -15.26 11.20 -2.60
CA GLY A 243 -14.37 12.15 -1.93
C GLY A 243 -13.10 11.53 -1.30
N ALA A 244 -12.89 10.22 -1.41
CA ALA A 244 -11.66 9.56 -0.96
C ALA A 244 -10.66 9.34 -2.11
N GLY A 245 -9.36 9.43 -1.79
CA GLY A 245 -8.26 9.23 -2.73
C GLY A 245 -8.10 10.32 -3.79
N ASN A 246 -7.05 10.18 -4.60
CA ASN A 246 -6.63 11.19 -5.57
C ASN A 246 -7.55 11.34 -6.79
N SER A 247 -8.30 10.28 -7.13
CA SER A 247 -9.39 10.33 -8.10
C SER A 247 -10.40 9.21 -7.82
N PRO A 248 -11.69 9.37 -8.18
CA PRO A 248 -12.70 8.34 -7.97
C PRO A 248 -12.32 6.99 -8.61
N ASP A 249 -11.76 7.04 -9.81
CA ASP A 249 -11.34 5.83 -10.55
C ASP A 249 -10.13 5.15 -9.91
N GLN A 250 -9.17 5.91 -9.38
CA GLN A 250 -8.04 5.32 -8.64
C GLN A 250 -8.54 4.68 -7.35
N GLN A 251 -9.36 5.40 -6.58
CA GLN A 251 -9.87 4.90 -5.32
C GLN A 251 -10.78 3.67 -5.51
N ALA A 252 -11.61 3.65 -6.56
CA ALA A 252 -12.40 2.48 -6.93
C ALA A 252 -11.51 1.29 -7.33
N PHE A 253 -10.41 1.52 -8.07
CA PHE A 253 -9.43 0.48 -8.38
C PHE A 253 -8.83 -0.07 -7.09
N THR A 254 -8.13 0.75 -6.30
CA THR A 254 -7.44 0.27 -5.10
C THR A 254 -8.39 -0.35 -4.06
N THR A 255 -9.64 0.12 -3.92
CA THR A 255 -10.66 -0.57 -3.10
C THR A 255 -11.00 -1.97 -3.63
N ILE A 256 -11.07 -2.19 -4.95
CA ILE A 256 -11.19 -3.56 -5.50
C ILE A 256 -9.94 -4.38 -5.18
N GLY A 257 -8.74 -3.78 -5.25
CA GLY A 257 -7.47 -4.40 -4.84
C GLY A 257 -7.49 -4.89 -3.40
N ASP A 258 -7.90 -4.04 -2.44
CA ASP A 258 -8.02 -4.38 -1.01
C ASP A 258 -8.94 -5.61 -0.81
N LEU A 259 -10.09 -5.64 -1.49
CA LEU A 259 -11.09 -6.70 -1.41
C LEU A 259 -10.59 -8.04 -2.01
N LEU A 260 -9.50 -8.03 -2.77
CA LEU A 260 -8.88 -9.20 -3.39
C LEU A 260 -7.58 -9.64 -2.71
N GLY A 261 -6.81 -8.70 -2.18
CA GLY A 261 -5.46 -8.87 -1.62
C GLY A 261 -5.47 -9.60 -0.27
N GLU A 262 -5.48 -8.86 0.83
CA GLU A 262 -5.61 -9.47 2.17
C GLU A 262 -7.08 -9.65 2.56
N SER A 263 -7.78 -10.46 1.76
CA SER A 263 -9.20 -10.75 1.93
C SER A 263 -9.56 -12.13 1.39
N TYR A 264 -10.72 -12.65 1.75
CA TYR A 264 -11.23 -13.94 1.28
C TYR A 264 -12.65 -13.81 0.68
N PRO A 265 -12.82 -13.07 -0.42
CA PRO A 265 -14.11 -12.97 -1.10
C PRO A 265 -14.59 -14.34 -1.62
N PRO A 266 -15.91 -14.64 -1.58
CA PRO A 266 -16.47 -15.80 -2.28
C PRO A 266 -16.18 -15.76 -3.78
N ALA A 267 -16.04 -16.92 -4.43
CA ALA A 267 -15.66 -17.06 -5.84
C ALA A 267 -16.49 -16.19 -6.81
N GLU A 268 -17.82 -16.16 -6.65
CA GLU A 268 -18.70 -15.30 -7.47
C GLU A 268 -18.42 -13.80 -7.28
N LEU A 269 -18.14 -13.37 -6.05
CA LEU A 269 -17.76 -11.98 -5.76
C LEU A 269 -16.37 -11.66 -6.34
N SER A 270 -15.41 -12.58 -6.24
CA SER A 270 -14.09 -12.43 -6.88
C SER A 270 -14.23 -12.21 -8.39
N SER A 271 -15.05 -13.04 -9.06
CA SER A 271 -15.39 -12.86 -10.48
C SER A 271 -16.03 -11.50 -10.77
N ALA A 272 -16.96 -11.05 -9.91
CA ALA A 272 -17.63 -9.77 -10.05
C ALA A 272 -16.68 -8.57 -9.87
N LEU A 273 -15.75 -8.65 -8.92
CA LEU A 273 -14.73 -7.64 -8.65
C LEU A 273 -13.81 -7.44 -9.87
N PHE A 274 -13.34 -8.51 -10.50
CA PHE A 274 -12.54 -8.41 -11.74
C PHE A 274 -13.33 -7.81 -12.91
N LYS A 275 -14.60 -8.20 -13.08
CA LYS A 275 -15.51 -7.64 -14.09
C LYS A 275 -15.87 -6.17 -13.82
N ALA A 276 -15.88 -5.75 -12.56
CA ALA A 276 -16.04 -4.35 -12.16
C ALA A 276 -14.77 -3.55 -12.50
N ALA A 277 -13.58 -4.06 -12.15
CA ALA A 277 -12.30 -3.43 -12.48
C ALA A 277 -12.12 -3.21 -13.99
N ALA A 278 -12.60 -4.14 -14.83
CA ALA A 278 -12.56 -4.00 -16.30
C ALA A 278 -13.31 -2.79 -16.85
N LYS A 279 -14.20 -2.18 -16.05
CA LYS A 279 -15.01 -1.00 -16.42
C LYS A 279 -14.42 0.31 -15.91
N ILE A 280 -13.38 0.26 -15.07
CA ILE A 280 -12.72 1.45 -14.52
C ILE A 280 -11.84 2.11 -15.59
N PRO A 281 -12.01 3.42 -15.86
CA PRO A 281 -11.13 4.15 -16.77
C PRO A 281 -9.66 4.14 -16.31
N GLY A 282 -8.75 3.92 -17.27
CA GLY A 282 -7.30 3.93 -17.05
C GLY A 282 -6.69 2.57 -16.68
N VAL A 283 -7.48 1.50 -16.58
CA VAL A 283 -6.96 0.14 -16.37
C VAL A 283 -6.20 -0.37 -17.60
N VAL A 284 -5.03 -0.96 -17.35
CA VAL A 284 -4.06 -1.43 -18.34
C VAL A 284 -3.50 -2.81 -17.95
N VAL A 285 -2.94 -3.53 -18.93
CA VAL A 285 -2.14 -4.74 -18.70
C VAL A 285 -0.66 -4.37 -18.66
N VAL A 286 0.10 -5.00 -17.76
CA VAL A 286 1.57 -5.02 -17.77
C VAL A 286 2.02 -6.46 -18.02
N ASP A 287 2.74 -6.68 -19.12
CA ASP A 287 3.09 -8.02 -19.64
C ASP A 287 4.05 -8.82 -18.76
N ASP A 288 4.80 -8.17 -17.86
CA ASP A 288 5.68 -8.81 -16.88
C ASP A 288 5.75 -7.98 -15.60
N ALA A 289 5.26 -8.56 -14.51
CA ALA A 289 5.34 -8.02 -13.17
C ALA A 289 5.87 -9.10 -12.22
N VAL A 290 6.58 -8.68 -11.17
CA VAL A 290 7.22 -9.58 -10.20
C VAL A 290 6.69 -9.26 -8.82
N ASP A 291 6.13 -10.27 -8.15
CA ASP A 291 5.59 -10.16 -6.79
C ASP A 291 6.68 -10.17 -5.72
N ALA A 292 6.29 -9.98 -4.46
CA ALA A 292 7.22 -9.98 -3.33
C ALA A 292 7.92 -11.33 -3.08
N ALA A 293 7.46 -12.44 -3.69
CA ALA A 293 8.10 -13.75 -3.62
C ALA A 293 9.06 -14.02 -4.80
N GLY A 294 9.16 -13.09 -5.77
CA GLY A 294 9.98 -13.24 -6.98
C GLY A 294 9.29 -14.03 -8.10
N ARG A 295 7.98 -14.28 -8.02
CA ARG A 295 7.20 -14.95 -9.07
C ARG A 295 6.86 -13.96 -10.17
N HIS A 296 7.16 -14.32 -11.41
CA HIS A 296 6.79 -13.54 -12.59
C HIS A 296 5.35 -13.83 -13.02
N GLY A 297 4.57 -12.77 -13.19
CA GLY A 297 3.17 -12.82 -13.62
C GLY A 297 2.86 -11.82 -14.72
N VAL A 298 1.59 -11.80 -15.12
CA VAL A 298 0.97 -10.69 -15.86
C VAL A 298 0.21 -9.84 -14.84
N ALA A 299 0.18 -8.52 -14.99
CA ALA A 299 -0.55 -7.66 -14.07
C ALA A 299 -1.68 -6.86 -14.72
N VAL A 300 -2.77 -6.72 -13.97
CA VAL A 300 -3.80 -5.69 -14.20
C VAL A 300 -3.40 -4.49 -13.36
N ALA A 301 -3.35 -3.31 -13.95
CA ALA A 301 -2.74 -2.16 -13.33
C ALA A 301 -3.52 -0.87 -13.60
N ARG A 302 -3.35 0.13 -12.73
CA ARG A 302 -3.83 1.50 -12.93
C ARG A 302 -2.79 2.50 -12.46
N LEU A 303 -2.54 3.52 -13.28
CA LEU A 303 -1.67 4.65 -12.94
C LEU A 303 -2.53 5.73 -12.27
N ASP A 304 -2.15 6.14 -11.06
CA ASP A 304 -2.58 7.40 -10.49
C ASP A 304 -1.74 8.54 -11.08
N GLU A 305 -2.37 9.41 -11.86
CA GLU A 305 -1.68 10.53 -12.51
C GLU A 305 -1.31 11.64 -11.50
N THR A 306 -1.92 11.67 -10.31
CA THR A 306 -1.62 12.62 -9.24
C THR A 306 -0.30 12.26 -8.56
N SER A 307 -0.23 11.12 -7.86
CA SER A 307 0.99 10.66 -7.18
C SER A 307 2.06 10.13 -8.15
N GLY A 308 1.68 9.80 -9.39
CA GLY A 308 2.56 9.16 -10.37
C GLY A 308 2.87 7.69 -10.07
N GLN A 309 2.15 7.09 -9.13
CA GLN A 309 2.30 5.68 -8.73
C GLN A 309 1.36 4.78 -9.54
N ARG A 310 1.86 3.62 -9.96
CA ARG A 310 1.07 2.58 -10.61
C ARG A 310 0.90 1.40 -9.67
N GLU A 311 -0.34 1.11 -9.36
CA GLU A 311 -0.75 -0.11 -8.66
C GLU A 311 -0.87 -1.24 -9.68
N GLU A 312 -0.37 -2.42 -9.35
CA GLU A 312 -0.28 -3.60 -10.21
C GLU A 312 -0.71 -4.85 -9.43
N TRP A 313 -1.86 -5.43 -9.76
CA TRP A 313 -2.31 -6.73 -9.26
C TRP A 313 -1.73 -7.83 -10.13
N ILE A 314 -1.00 -8.77 -9.54
CA ILE A 314 -0.15 -9.73 -10.24
C ILE A 314 -0.83 -11.11 -10.25
N PHE A 315 -0.93 -11.71 -11.43
CA PHE A 315 -1.53 -13.02 -11.66
C PHE A 315 -0.55 -13.97 -12.32
N ASP A 316 -0.63 -15.26 -12.01
CA ASP A 316 0.14 -16.28 -12.73
C ASP A 316 -0.24 -16.26 -14.22
N ARG A 317 0.78 -16.21 -15.09
CA ARG A 317 0.61 -16.06 -16.54
C ARG A 317 -0.13 -17.24 -17.21
N LYS A 318 -0.24 -18.39 -16.56
CA LYS A 318 -0.86 -19.61 -17.11
C LYS A 318 -2.20 -19.91 -16.44
N THR A 319 -2.26 -19.82 -15.11
CA THR A 319 -3.44 -20.20 -14.33
C THR A 319 -4.37 -19.02 -14.05
N HIS A 320 -3.88 -17.78 -14.17
CA HIS A 320 -4.57 -16.54 -13.76
C HIS A 320 -4.93 -16.47 -12.27
N VAL A 321 -4.29 -17.30 -11.43
CA VAL A 321 -4.40 -17.21 -9.97
C VAL A 321 -3.72 -15.94 -9.48
N TYR A 322 -4.38 -15.21 -8.57
CA TYR A 322 -3.83 -14.01 -7.91
C TYR A 322 -2.59 -14.40 -7.09
N LEU A 323 -1.45 -13.77 -7.40
CA LEU A 323 -0.19 -13.99 -6.71
C LEU A 323 0.06 -12.94 -5.62
N GLY A 324 -0.45 -11.74 -5.78
CA GLY A 324 -0.13 -10.58 -4.94
C GLY A 324 -0.29 -9.29 -5.72
N ASP A 325 0.28 -8.22 -5.20
CA ASP A 325 0.15 -6.88 -5.73
C ASP A 325 1.36 -6.02 -5.36
N ARG A 326 1.55 -4.92 -6.07
CA ARG A 326 2.59 -3.95 -5.77
C ARG A 326 2.21 -2.55 -6.25
N THR A 327 2.84 -1.55 -5.64
CA THR A 327 2.76 -0.16 -6.09
C THR A 327 4.15 0.29 -6.51
N VAL A 328 4.28 0.82 -7.72
CA VAL A 328 5.57 1.24 -8.32
C VAL A 328 5.49 2.71 -8.69
N GLN A 329 6.47 3.51 -8.29
CA GLN A 329 6.59 4.88 -8.76
C GLN A 329 6.95 4.86 -10.26
N VAL A 330 6.06 5.38 -11.12
CA VAL A 330 6.26 5.42 -12.58
C VAL A 330 6.70 6.81 -13.03
N ASN A 331 5.93 7.83 -12.65
CA ASN A 331 6.25 9.22 -12.95
C ASN A 331 7.14 9.82 -11.87
N ARG A 332 7.84 10.92 -12.18
CA ARG A 332 8.63 11.65 -11.18
C ARG A 332 7.71 12.58 -10.38
N THR A 333 7.58 12.35 -9.08
CA THR A 333 6.93 13.30 -8.16
C THR A 333 7.90 14.41 -7.69
N THR A 334 7.35 15.54 -7.28
CA THR A 334 8.04 16.60 -6.51
C THR A 334 7.70 16.59 -5.02
N GLU A 335 6.72 15.77 -4.60
CA GLU A 335 6.44 15.48 -3.19
C GLU A 335 7.64 14.84 -2.52
N GLU A 336 7.70 14.92 -1.19
CA GLU A 336 8.79 14.35 -0.39
C GLU A 336 10.20 14.81 -0.83
N GLY A 337 10.30 15.96 -1.50
CA GLY A 337 11.55 16.46 -2.09
C GLY A 337 12.05 15.65 -3.30
N GLY A 338 11.23 14.77 -3.87
CA GLY A 338 11.60 13.85 -4.95
C GLY A 338 12.52 12.71 -4.50
N LEU A 339 12.38 12.26 -3.23
CA LEU A 339 13.11 11.12 -2.67
C LEU A 339 12.72 9.79 -3.34
N ILE A 340 11.42 9.57 -3.56
CA ILE A 340 10.91 8.43 -4.33
C ILE A 340 11.18 8.68 -5.81
N LYS A 341 11.82 7.71 -6.49
CA LYS A 341 12.25 7.83 -7.89
C LYS A 341 11.46 6.86 -8.78
N PRO A 342 11.29 7.17 -10.08
CA PRO A 342 10.78 6.19 -11.04
C PRO A 342 11.53 4.84 -10.95
N GLY A 343 10.77 3.75 -10.87
CA GLY A 343 11.27 2.40 -10.65
C GLY A 343 11.39 1.99 -9.18
N THR A 344 11.18 2.87 -8.20
CA THR A 344 11.03 2.48 -6.79
C THR A 344 9.73 1.70 -6.60
N VAL A 345 9.82 0.55 -5.93
CA VAL A 345 8.66 -0.22 -5.46
C VAL A 345 8.29 0.35 -4.09
N VAL A 346 7.10 0.95 -4.01
CA VAL A 346 6.56 1.64 -2.82
C VAL A 346 5.95 0.65 -1.82
N PHE A 347 5.22 -0.32 -2.36
CA PHE A 347 4.62 -1.43 -1.64
C PHE A 347 4.75 -2.69 -2.49
N THR A 348 4.90 -3.86 -1.87
CA THR A 348 4.81 -5.14 -2.55
C THR A 348 4.32 -6.23 -1.60
N SER A 349 3.39 -7.05 -2.06
CA SER A 349 2.82 -8.19 -1.37
C SER A 349 2.83 -9.42 -2.28
N ALA A 350 3.07 -10.60 -1.70
CA ALA A 350 2.89 -11.88 -2.35
C ALA A 350 2.12 -12.81 -1.43
N ILE A 351 0.97 -13.31 -1.88
CA ILE A 351 0.19 -14.32 -1.20
C ILE A 351 0.94 -15.65 -1.27
N MET A 352 1.31 -16.15 -0.10
CA MET A 352 1.98 -17.44 0.09
C MET A 352 0.98 -18.54 0.38
N ASN A 353 -0.05 -18.24 1.18
CA ASN A 353 -1.10 -19.18 1.56
C ASN A 353 -2.42 -18.44 1.86
N ARG A 354 -3.55 -19.03 1.51
CA ARG A 354 -4.88 -18.67 2.02
C ARG A 354 -5.62 -19.95 2.38
N ALA A 355 -6.17 -20.03 3.58
CA ALA A 355 -6.82 -21.24 4.07
C ALA A 355 -7.91 -20.93 5.08
N ILE A 356 -8.74 -21.93 5.36
CA ILE A 356 -9.65 -21.94 6.49
C ILE A 356 -9.07 -22.85 7.56
N VAL A 357 -8.98 -22.36 8.79
CA VAL A 357 -8.43 -23.08 9.95
C VAL A 357 -9.42 -23.07 11.10
N ASP A 358 -9.36 -24.07 11.98
CA ASP A 358 -10.33 -24.25 13.08
C ASP A 358 -9.96 -23.49 14.36
N GLY A 359 -8.81 -22.79 14.37
CA GLY A 359 -8.32 -22.03 15.50
C GLY A 359 -7.51 -20.80 15.12
N ILE A 360 -7.60 -19.77 15.96
CA ILE A 360 -6.73 -18.59 15.88
C ILE A 360 -5.28 -19.02 16.13
N LYS A 361 -4.30 -18.46 15.39
CA LYS A 361 -2.89 -18.88 15.40
C LYS A 361 -2.60 -20.31 14.92
N GLN A 362 -3.60 -21.05 14.43
CA GLN A 362 -3.36 -22.31 13.73
C GLN A 362 -2.92 -22.01 12.30
N THR A 363 -1.74 -22.49 11.89
CA THR A 363 -1.37 -22.55 10.47
C THR A 363 -1.99 -23.79 9.82
N PRO A 364 -2.23 -23.78 8.49
CA PRO A 364 -2.64 -24.98 7.76
C PRO A 364 -1.62 -26.11 7.95
N SER A 365 -2.09 -27.34 8.05
CA SER A 365 -1.24 -28.52 7.97
C SER A 365 -0.48 -28.50 6.65
N GLN A 366 0.84 -28.74 6.68
CA GLN A 366 1.55 -29.12 5.47
C GLN A 366 1.27 -30.60 5.17
N ASP A 367 0.07 -30.85 4.65
CA ASP A 367 -0.25 -32.11 3.99
C ASP A 367 0.52 -32.11 2.66
N GLY A 368 1.52 -33.00 2.55
CA GLY A 368 2.57 -32.98 1.52
C GLY A 368 2.45 -34.04 0.42
#